data_AF-A0A6J0C623-F1
#
_entry.id   AF-A0A6J0C623-F1
#
_cell.length_a   1.000
_cell.length_b   1.000
_cell.length_c   1.000
_cell.angle_alpha   90.00
_cell.angle_beta   90.00
_cell.angle_gamma   90.00
#
_symmetry.space_group_name_H-M   'P 1'
#
loop_
_entity.id
_entity.type
_entity.pdbx_description
1 polymer ?
#
loop_
_entity_poly.entity_id
_entity_poly.type
_entity_poly.pdbx_seq_one_letter_code
_entity_poly.pdbx_strand_id
1 'polypeptide(L)'
;MSSYLDRNISIKVVRFYMKVVGFWYAETKRGKRILVATLIYTVAALIFAIAVVGVDLYHIWGDLYEVTEVLAAVIPVISSIIKLSIAIVRRNELIDLIVFSEKNFWNVKYDSFGQRILKQCEKRSIIVLGSMAFTVQGTVISYLIKPLIENYRLNGTDRVLPFRLYVDLPLSVTPYYEITYLIESLSTIHTGIVFLCFDNLLSIFNVHVVAQFKILQHRLETLCDECVHHIMRTNLSYLSVLRQMSEET
;
A
#
# COMPACT_ATOMS: atom_id res chain seq x y z
N MET A 1 -15.90 -0.69 -23.14
CA MET A 1 -15.02 0.41 -22.69
C MET A 1 -14.36 -0.04 -21.41
N SER A 2 -13.08 -0.43 -21.46
CA SER A 2 -12.33 -0.95 -20.31
C SER A 2 -12.26 0.13 -19.22
N SER A 3 -12.55 -0.21 -17.97
CA SER A 3 -12.58 0.77 -16.87
C SER A 3 -11.17 1.35 -16.68
N TYR A 4 -11.01 2.60 -16.24
CA TYR A 4 -9.67 3.17 -16.04
C TYR A 4 -8.85 2.37 -14.99
N LEU A 5 -9.56 1.74 -14.06
CA LEU A 5 -9.04 0.76 -13.11
C LEU A 5 -8.40 -0.45 -13.79
N ASP A 6 -8.85 -0.82 -14.99
CA ASP A 6 -8.26 -1.90 -15.79
C ASP A 6 -6.93 -1.50 -16.44
N ARG A 7 -6.62 -0.20 -16.52
CA ARG A 7 -5.40 0.28 -17.20
C ARG A 7 -4.23 0.54 -16.26
N ASN A 8 -4.48 0.89 -15.00
CA ASN A 8 -3.43 1.24 -14.03
C ASN A 8 -3.10 0.05 -13.13
N ILE A 9 -1.87 -0.43 -13.24
CA ILE A 9 -1.36 -1.60 -12.50
C ILE A 9 -1.21 -1.25 -11.02
N SER A 10 -0.75 -0.05 -10.70
CA SER A 10 -0.51 0.39 -9.31
C SER A 10 -1.77 0.26 -8.44
N ILE A 11 -2.90 0.78 -8.95
CA ILE A 11 -4.19 0.77 -8.25
C ILE A 11 -4.72 -0.66 -8.14
N LYS A 12 -4.54 -1.52 -9.16
CA LYS A 12 -4.93 -2.93 -9.07
C LYS A 12 -4.16 -3.67 -7.98
N VAL A 13 -2.85 -3.43 -7.89
CA VAL A 13 -1.97 -4.03 -6.88
C VAL A 13 -2.40 -3.59 -5.48
N VAL A 14 -2.64 -2.30 -5.26
CA VAL A 14 -3.14 -1.81 -3.97
C VAL A 14 -4.52 -2.36 -3.65
N ARG A 15 -5.44 -2.38 -4.61
CA ARG A 15 -6.77 -2.98 -4.43
C ARG A 15 -6.67 -4.47 -4.05
N PHE A 16 -5.72 -5.20 -4.62
CA PHE A 16 -5.46 -6.60 -4.28
C PHE A 16 -5.01 -6.74 -2.83
N TYR A 17 -3.95 -6.03 -2.41
CA TYR A 17 -3.47 -6.08 -1.02
C TYR A 17 -4.56 -5.69 -0.03
N MET A 18 -5.30 -4.62 -0.31
CA MET A 18 -6.39 -4.14 0.53
C MET A 18 -7.53 -5.17 0.68
N LYS A 19 -7.84 -5.93 -0.36
CA LYS A 19 -8.82 -7.02 -0.30
C LYS A 19 -8.31 -8.22 0.51
N VAL A 20 -7.03 -8.56 0.40
CA VAL A 20 -6.38 -9.63 1.20
C VAL A 20 -6.48 -9.31 2.70
N VAL A 21 -6.24 -8.06 3.07
CA VAL A 21 -6.38 -7.55 4.46
C VAL A 21 -7.85 -7.42 4.90
N GLY A 22 -8.80 -7.45 3.98
CA GLY A 22 -10.23 -7.25 4.26
C GLY A 22 -10.66 -5.78 4.39
N PHE A 23 -9.78 -4.86 4.00
CA PHE A 23 -10.00 -3.43 4.05
C PHE A 23 -10.29 -2.85 2.66
N TRP A 24 -11.43 -3.22 2.06
CA TRP A 24 -11.92 -2.61 0.82
C TRP A 24 -13.44 -2.40 0.88
N TYR A 25 -14.03 -1.80 -0.16
CA TYR A 25 -15.47 -1.69 -0.31
C TYR A 25 -16.00 -2.68 -1.36
N ALA A 26 -17.16 -3.28 -1.10
CA ALA A 26 -17.81 -4.20 -2.04
C ALA A 26 -19.28 -3.83 -2.23
N GLU A 27 -19.74 -3.87 -3.46
CA GLU A 27 -21.13 -3.57 -3.82
C GLU A 27 -22.06 -4.77 -3.52
N THR A 28 -21.56 -6.00 -3.71
CA THR A 28 -22.35 -7.21 -3.51
C THR A 28 -22.40 -7.65 -2.04
N LYS A 29 -23.55 -8.17 -1.59
CA LYS A 29 -23.71 -8.74 -0.23
C LYS A 29 -22.70 -9.86 0.05
N ARG A 30 -22.39 -10.69 -0.94
CA ARG A 30 -21.36 -11.74 -0.84
C ARG A 30 -19.96 -11.15 -0.69
N GLY A 31 -19.60 -10.13 -1.48
CA GLY A 31 -18.32 -9.44 -1.37
C GLY A 31 -18.11 -8.80 0.01
N LYS A 32 -19.14 -8.16 0.57
CA LYS A 32 -19.08 -7.60 1.93
C LYS A 32 -18.79 -8.67 2.98
N ARG A 33 -19.47 -9.83 2.92
CA ARG A 33 -19.21 -10.96 3.83
C ARG A 33 -17.78 -11.49 3.72
N ILE A 34 -17.26 -11.62 2.50
CA ILE A 34 -15.88 -12.06 2.27
C ILE A 34 -14.90 -11.08 2.90
N LEU A 35 -15.09 -9.76 2.71
CA LEU A 35 -14.20 -8.74 3.30
C LEU A 35 -14.23 -8.73 4.82
N VAL A 36 -15.39 -8.97 5.44
CA VAL A 36 -15.49 -9.10 6.90
C VAL A 36 -14.78 -10.37 7.37
N ALA A 37 -14.95 -11.49 6.66
CA ALA A 37 -14.25 -12.74 6.99
C ALA A 37 -12.73 -12.61 6.86
N THR A 38 -12.23 -11.96 5.81
CA THR A 38 -10.78 -11.72 5.63
C THR A 38 -10.23 -10.72 6.65
N LEU A 39 -11.03 -9.75 7.08
CA LEU A 39 -10.64 -8.85 8.18
C LEU A 39 -10.56 -9.60 9.52
N ILE A 40 -11.53 -10.46 9.84
CA ILE A 40 -11.51 -11.30 11.05
C ILE A 40 -10.28 -12.22 11.02
N TYR A 41 -10.02 -12.86 9.88
CA TYR A 41 -8.81 -13.67 9.67
C TYR A 41 -7.54 -12.85 9.90
N THR A 42 -7.48 -11.61 9.38
CA THR A 42 -6.32 -10.74 9.55
C THR A 42 -6.08 -10.37 11.02
N VAL A 43 -7.15 -10.05 11.76
CA VAL A 43 -7.06 -9.78 13.20
C VAL A 43 -6.59 -11.02 13.96
N ALA A 44 -7.14 -12.20 13.65
CA ALA A 44 -6.72 -13.46 14.26
C ALA A 44 -5.25 -13.79 13.97
N ALA A 45 -4.79 -13.58 12.73
CA ALA A 45 -3.40 -13.81 12.33
C ALA A 45 -2.44 -12.86 13.07
N LEU A 46 -2.81 -11.59 13.26
CA LEU A 46 -2.00 -10.65 14.04
C LEU A 46 -1.96 -11.02 15.53
N ILE A 47 -3.08 -11.47 16.13
CA ILE A 47 -3.11 -11.96 17.51
C ILE A 47 -2.18 -13.17 17.67
N PHE A 48 -2.24 -14.11 16.72
CA PHE A 48 -1.34 -15.26 16.69
C PHE A 48 0.12 -14.82 16.60
N ALA A 49 0.45 -13.88 15.70
CA ALA A 49 1.82 -13.36 15.56
C ALA A 49 2.34 -12.71 16.87
N ILE A 50 1.51 -11.91 17.56
CA ILE A 50 1.88 -11.33 18.86
C ILE A 50 2.14 -12.43 19.89
N ALA A 51 1.27 -13.44 19.95
CA ALA A 51 1.40 -14.52 20.92
C ALA A 51 2.70 -15.30 20.73
N VAL A 52 3.03 -15.67 19.48
CA VAL A 52 4.27 -16.37 19.14
C VAL A 52 5.49 -15.54 19.55
N VAL A 53 5.56 -14.30 19.09
CA VAL A 53 6.71 -13.42 19.33
C VAL A 53 6.83 -13.03 20.81
N GLY A 54 5.72 -12.85 21.52
CA GLY A 54 5.70 -12.51 22.93
C GLY A 54 6.18 -13.66 23.82
N VAL A 55 5.79 -14.90 23.51
CA VAL A 55 6.27 -16.09 24.23
C VAL A 55 7.75 -16.32 23.95
N ASP A 56 8.21 -16.12 22.72
CA ASP A 56 9.62 -16.22 22.35
C ASP A 56 10.47 -15.22 23.14
N LEU A 57 10.06 -13.93 23.13
CA LEU A 57 10.73 -12.86 23.85
C LEU A 57 10.83 -13.11 25.37
N TYR A 58 9.82 -13.74 25.96
CA TYR A 58 9.80 -14.09 27.38
C TYR A 58 10.90 -15.12 27.74
N HIS A 59 11.13 -16.11 26.89
CA HIS A 59 12.10 -17.18 27.16
C HIS A 59 13.54 -16.74 26.91
N ILE A 60 13.78 -15.86 25.93
CA ILE A 60 15.13 -15.43 25.54
C ILE A 60 15.60 -14.15 26.26
N TRP A 61 14.85 -13.63 27.24
CA TRP A 61 15.06 -12.32 27.90
C TRP A 61 16.46 -12.09 28.52
N GLY A 62 17.32 -13.11 28.59
CA GLY A 62 18.70 -13.01 29.06
C GLY A 62 19.78 -12.82 27.97
N ASP A 63 19.47 -13.02 26.68
CA ASP A 63 20.44 -12.92 25.58
C ASP A 63 20.11 -11.72 24.68
N LEU A 64 20.94 -10.67 24.77
CA LEU A 64 20.74 -9.43 24.00
C LEU A 64 20.78 -9.66 22.48
N TYR A 65 21.55 -10.63 22.00
CA TYR A 65 21.65 -10.93 20.57
C TYR A 65 20.34 -11.54 20.07
N GLU A 66 19.83 -12.56 20.76
CA GLU A 66 18.55 -13.19 20.41
C GLU A 66 17.37 -12.22 20.57
N VAL A 67 17.36 -11.43 21.65
CA VAL A 67 16.34 -10.39 21.87
C VAL A 67 16.32 -9.38 20.73
N THR A 68 17.48 -8.93 20.25
CA THR A 68 17.56 -7.96 19.15
C THR A 68 16.97 -8.53 17.86
N GLU A 69 17.23 -9.81 17.58
CA GLU A 69 16.68 -10.49 16.42
C GLU A 69 15.14 -10.60 16.48
N VAL A 70 14.60 -10.96 17.65
CA VAL A 70 13.15 -11.04 17.86
C VAL A 70 12.49 -9.67 17.80
N LEU A 71 13.12 -8.63 18.36
CA LEU A 71 12.61 -7.26 18.29
C LEU A 71 12.47 -6.75 16.85
N ALA A 72 13.37 -7.18 15.94
CA ALA A 72 13.26 -6.85 14.52
C ALA A 72 11.98 -7.41 13.87
N ALA A 73 11.43 -8.52 14.39
CA ALA A 73 10.14 -9.07 13.99
C ALA A 73 8.94 -8.45 14.76
N VAL A 74 9.13 -8.06 16.03
CA VAL A 74 8.11 -7.38 16.86
C VAL A 74 7.67 -6.06 16.23
N ILE A 75 8.62 -5.23 15.78
CA ILE A 75 8.34 -3.86 15.33
C ILE A 75 7.34 -3.84 14.15
N PRO A 76 7.53 -4.64 13.07
CA PRO A 76 6.54 -4.74 11.99
C PRO A 76 5.16 -5.22 12.44
N VAL A 77 5.09 -6.16 13.40
CA VAL A 77 3.81 -6.65 13.96
C VAL A 77 3.07 -5.53 14.68
N ILE A 78 3.76 -4.81 15.58
CA ILE A 78 3.18 -3.65 16.29
C ILE A 78 2.72 -2.57 15.29
N SER A 79 3.56 -2.24 14.30
CA SER A 79 3.21 -1.27 13.26
C SER A 79 1.96 -1.68 12.50
N SER A 80 1.84 -2.95 12.15
CA SER A 80 0.67 -3.52 11.45
C SER A 80 -0.61 -3.39 12.28
N ILE A 81 -0.54 -3.65 13.58
CA ILE A 81 -1.68 -3.52 14.50
C ILE A 81 -2.11 -2.07 14.62
N ILE A 82 -1.17 -1.14 14.79
CA ILE A 82 -1.46 0.29 14.89
C ILE A 82 -2.15 0.77 13.61
N LYS A 83 -1.57 0.47 12.44
CA LYS A 83 -2.13 0.85 11.12
C LYS A 83 -3.53 0.26 10.92
N LEU A 84 -3.70 -1.03 11.22
CA LEU A 84 -5.00 -1.69 11.09
C LEU A 84 -6.04 -1.07 12.03
N SER A 85 -5.66 -0.76 13.27
CA SER A 85 -6.55 -0.14 14.26
C SER A 85 -7.00 1.25 13.80
N ILE A 86 -6.07 2.08 13.35
CA ILE A 86 -6.37 3.40 12.77
C ILE A 86 -7.30 3.25 11.57
N ALA A 87 -7.03 2.27 10.69
CA ALA A 87 -7.84 2.03 9.52
C ALA A 87 -9.26 1.60 9.87
N ILE A 88 -9.44 0.72 10.86
CA ILE A 88 -10.76 0.29 11.35
C ILE A 88 -11.53 1.47 11.96
N VAL A 89 -10.88 2.29 12.79
CA VAL A 89 -11.51 3.47 13.42
C VAL A 89 -11.94 4.49 12.36
N ARG A 90 -11.06 4.77 11.39
CA ARG A 90 -11.32 5.74 10.30
C ARG A 90 -11.86 5.08 9.04
N ARG A 91 -12.56 3.95 9.17
CA ARG A 91 -12.96 3.12 8.02
C ARG A 91 -13.79 3.91 7.01
N ASN A 92 -14.78 4.65 7.49
CA ASN A 92 -15.67 5.40 6.60
C ASN A 92 -14.90 6.49 5.85
N GLU A 93 -14.07 7.28 6.54
CA GLU A 93 -13.22 8.31 5.92
C GLU A 93 -12.29 7.74 4.85
N LEU A 94 -11.61 6.62 5.14
CA LEU A 94 -10.67 6.01 4.19
C LEU A 94 -11.39 5.41 2.97
N ILE A 95 -12.54 4.75 3.18
CA ILE A 95 -13.35 4.23 2.08
C ILE A 95 -13.92 5.37 1.23
N ASP A 96 -14.41 6.45 1.85
CA ASP A 96 -14.90 7.63 1.15
C ASP A 96 -13.80 8.29 0.33
N LEU A 97 -12.57 8.38 0.86
CA LEU A 97 -11.40 8.86 0.13
C LEU A 97 -11.06 7.99 -1.08
N ILE A 98 -11.12 6.66 -0.95
CA ILE A 98 -10.91 5.72 -2.06
C ILE A 98 -11.98 5.94 -3.14
N VAL A 99 -13.26 5.96 -2.74
CA VAL A 99 -14.38 6.15 -3.67
C VAL A 99 -14.32 7.53 -4.35
N PHE A 100 -13.97 8.57 -3.59
CA PHE A 100 -13.77 9.92 -4.11
C PHE A 100 -12.65 9.95 -5.15
N SER A 101 -11.51 9.33 -4.86
CA SER A 101 -10.36 9.28 -5.77
C SER A 101 -10.68 8.51 -7.03
N GLU A 102 -11.43 7.41 -6.91
CA GLU A 102 -11.85 6.63 -8.06
C GLU A 102 -12.77 7.42 -8.99
N LYS A 103 -13.74 8.16 -8.42
CA LYS A 103 -14.70 8.98 -9.19
C LYS A 103 -14.06 10.21 -9.80
N ASN A 104 -13.25 10.95 -9.03
CA ASN A 104 -12.78 12.29 -9.42
C ASN A 104 -11.37 12.30 -10.01
N PHE A 105 -10.54 11.30 -9.73
CA PHE A 105 -9.16 11.29 -10.20
C PHE A 105 -8.88 10.17 -11.18
N TRP A 106 -9.32 8.95 -10.88
CA TRP A 106 -8.98 7.79 -11.70
C TRP A 106 -9.87 7.70 -12.93
N ASN A 107 -11.20 7.81 -12.81
CA ASN A 107 -12.10 7.62 -13.96
C ASN A 107 -12.37 8.88 -14.81
N VAL A 108 -11.58 9.94 -14.64
CA VAL A 108 -11.76 11.21 -15.37
C VAL A 108 -10.92 11.25 -16.64
N LYS A 109 -11.46 11.87 -17.71
CA LYS A 109 -10.71 12.12 -18.95
C LYS A 109 -9.88 13.40 -18.79
N TYR A 110 -8.57 13.27 -18.98
CA TYR A 110 -7.65 14.39 -18.97
C TYR A 110 -7.24 14.77 -20.39
N ASP A 111 -6.83 16.02 -20.54
CA ASP A 111 -6.14 16.57 -21.70
C ASP A 111 -4.78 15.91 -21.93
N SER A 112 -4.11 16.22 -23.04
CA SER A 112 -2.84 15.59 -23.41
C SER A 112 -1.74 15.81 -22.36
N PHE A 113 -1.69 16.99 -21.73
CA PHE A 113 -0.78 17.28 -20.64
C PHE A 113 -1.11 16.46 -19.40
N GLY A 114 -2.37 16.46 -18.94
CA GLY A 114 -2.79 15.68 -17.79
C GLY A 114 -2.58 14.17 -17.96
N GLN A 115 -2.81 13.62 -19.16
CA GLN A 115 -2.51 12.22 -19.46
C GLN A 115 -1.01 11.90 -19.36
N ARG A 116 -0.13 12.80 -19.81
CA ARG A 116 1.32 12.64 -19.69
C ARG A 116 1.76 12.63 -18.22
N ILE A 117 1.24 13.55 -17.40
CA ILE A 117 1.51 13.60 -15.97
C ILE A 117 1.03 12.33 -15.27
N LEU A 118 -0.19 11.86 -15.58
CA LEU A 118 -0.74 10.64 -14.99
C LEU A 118 0.05 9.39 -15.38
N LYS A 119 0.58 9.30 -16.60
CA LYS A 119 1.47 8.20 -17.01
C LYS A 119 2.79 8.22 -16.23
N GLN A 120 3.34 9.41 -15.96
CA GLN A 120 4.53 9.54 -15.13
C GLN A 120 4.25 9.18 -13.67
N CYS A 121 3.10 9.60 -13.14
CA CYS A 121 2.58 9.23 -11.83
C CYS A 121 2.50 7.70 -11.71
N GLU A 122 1.83 7.03 -12.66
CA GLU A 122 1.70 5.57 -12.67
C GLU A 122 3.06 4.86 -12.66
N LYS A 123 4.02 5.31 -13.49
CA LYS A 123 5.37 4.74 -13.50
C LYS A 123 6.06 4.90 -12.14
N ARG A 124 5.93 6.07 -11.51
CA ARG A 124 6.48 6.33 -10.16
C ARG A 124 5.81 5.45 -9.11
N SER A 125 4.49 5.34 -9.15
CA SER A 125 3.72 4.48 -8.25
C SER A 125 4.17 3.02 -8.37
N ILE A 126 4.31 2.48 -9.58
CA ILE A 126 4.78 1.10 -9.79
C ILE A 126 6.18 0.89 -9.21
N ILE A 127 7.10 1.84 -9.42
CA ILE A 127 8.46 1.74 -8.89
C ILE A 127 8.44 1.73 -7.35
N VAL A 128 7.70 2.64 -6.72
CA VAL A 128 7.62 2.73 -5.25
C VAL A 128 6.97 1.48 -4.66
N LEU A 129 5.85 1.03 -5.23
CA LEU A 129 5.16 -0.19 -4.79
C LEU A 129 6.04 -1.43 -4.96
N GLY A 130 6.72 -1.52 -6.11
CA GLY A 130 7.64 -2.61 -6.41
C GLY A 130 8.83 -2.65 -5.47
N SER A 131 9.46 -1.50 -5.20
CA SER A 131 10.59 -1.42 -4.27
C SER A 131 10.18 -1.77 -2.85
N MET A 132 9.05 -1.23 -2.35
CA MET A 132 8.57 -1.54 -1.00
C MET A 132 8.20 -3.02 -0.86
N ALA A 133 7.49 -3.58 -1.86
CA ALA A 133 7.13 -5.00 -1.85
C ALA A 133 8.36 -5.91 -1.91
N PHE A 134 9.34 -5.59 -2.75
CA PHE A 134 10.59 -6.35 -2.86
C PHE A 134 11.37 -6.34 -1.54
N THR A 135 11.52 -5.18 -0.89
CA THR A 135 12.22 -5.10 0.39
C THR A 135 11.52 -5.90 1.48
N VAL A 136 10.20 -5.70 1.67
CA VAL A 136 9.46 -6.39 2.74
C VAL A 136 9.40 -7.90 2.51
N GLN A 137 9.06 -8.34 1.29
CA GLN A 137 8.98 -9.77 0.99
C GLN A 137 10.36 -10.42 0.96
N GLY A 138 11.41 -9.70 0.56
CA GLY A 138 12.79 -10.16 0.68
C GLY A 138 13.18 -10.42 2.13
N THR A 139 12.82 -9.52 3.06
CA THR A 139 13.00 -9.74 4.49
C THR A 139 12.20 -10.94 4.99
N VAL A 140 10.92 -11.06 4.65
CA VAL A 140 10.09 -12.22 5.03
C VAL A 140 10.72 -13.52 4.54
N ILE A 141 11.09 -13.61 3.27
CA ILE A 141 11.72 -14.80 2.69
C ILE A 141 13.05 -15.11 3.41
N SER A 142 13.82 -14.09 3.79
CA SER A 142 15.07 -14.30 4.53
C SER A 142 14.84 -14.96 5.90
N TYR A 143 13.79 -14.55 6.62
CA TYR A 143 13.37 -15.21 7.88
C TYR A 143 12.94 -16.66 7.67
N LEU A 144 12.27 -16.97 6.55
CA LEU A 144 11.86 -18.35 6.25
C LEU A 144 13.04 -19.24 5.81
N ILE A 145 14.00 -18.69 5.07
CA ILE A 145 15.15 -19.47 4.59
C ILE A 145 16.15 -19.78 5.71
N LYS A 146 16.35 -18.88 6.68
CA LYS A 146 17.28 -19.07 7.81
C LYS A 146 17.16 -20.45 8.49
N PRO A 147 15.98 -20.88 8.99
CA PRO A 147 15.83 -22.20 9.62
C PRO A 147 16.01 -23.37 8.63
N LEU A 148 15.71 -23.19 7.34
CA LEU A 148 15.92 -24.26 6.35
C LEU A 148 17.40 -24.55 6.13
N ILE A 149 18.23 -23.50 6.10
CA ILE A 149 19.69 -23.66 6.01
C ILE A 149 20.24 -24.31 7.29
N GLU A 150 19.74 -23.91 8.45
CA GLU A 150 20.09 -24.51 9.75
C GLU A 150 19.77 -26.01 9.76
N ASN A 151 18.55 -26.37 9.36
CA ASN A 151 18.08 -27.76 9.35
C ASN A 151 18.72 -28.62 8.27
N TYR A 152 19.25 -28.03 7.20
CA TYR A 152 20.05 -28.78 6.23
C TYR A 152 21.42 -29.17 6.82
N ARG A 153 21.95 -28.37 7.76
CA ARG A 153 23.22 -28.64 8.43
C ARG A 153 23.07 -29.63 9.59
N LEU A 154 21.96 -29.55 10.32
CA LEU A 154 21.61 -30.46 11.40
C LEU A 154 20.98 -31.71 10.78
N ASN A 155 21.64 -32.87 10.81
CA ASN A 155 21.22 -34.12 10.15
C ASN A 155 19.88 -34.72 10.70
N GLY A 156 18.76 -33.99 10.59
CA GLY A 156 17.38 -34.45 10.76
C GLY A 156 16.89 -34.71 12.19
N THR A 157 17.73 -34.57 13.21
CA THR A 157 17.40 -34.90 14.61
C THR A 157 16.74 -33.74 15.35
N ASP A 158 17.23 -32.53 15.17
CA ASP A 158 16.61 -31.29 15.68
C ASP A 158 16.22 -30.40 14.51
N ARG A 159 14.92 -30.14 14.38
CA ARG A 159 14.38 -29.26 13.34
C ARG A 159 13.93 -27.94 13.95
N VAL A 160 14.50 -26.86 13.46
CA VAL A 160 14.26 -25.48 13.87
C VAL A 160 13.12 -24.88 13.04
N LEU A 161 12.16 -24.25 13.71
CA LEU A 161 11.07 -23.51 13.07
C LEU A 161 11.49 -22.05 12.77
N PRO A 162 10.82 -21.34 11.83
CA PRO A 162 11.05 -19.92 11.57
C PRO A 162 10.95 -19.05 12.81
N PHE A 163 9.98 -19.34 13.68
CA PHE A 163 9.86 -18.72 14.99
C PHE A 163 9.85 -19.82 16.06
N ARG A 164 10.47 -19.57 17.22
CA ARG A 164 10.54 -20.56 18.27
C ARG A 164 9.17 -20.67 18.95
N LEU A 165 8.55 -21.84 18.85
CA LEU A 165 7.29 -22.14 19.55
C LEU A 165 7.56 -22.93 20.82
N TYR A 166 7.12 -22.39 21.95
CA TYR A 166 7.20 -23.01 23.27
C TYR A 166 5.86 -23.67 23.60
N VAL A 167 5.61 -24.83 23.00
CA VAL A 167 4.39 -25.62 23.20
C VAL A 167 4.73 -27.09 23.43
N ASP A 168 3.91 -27.79 24.22
CA ASP A 168 4.08 -29.21 24.56
C ASP A 168 3.65 -30.16 23.41
N LEU A 169 4.10 -29.88 22.19
CA LEU A 169 3.83 -30.66 20.99
C LEU A 169 5.15 -31.20 20.40
N PRO A 170 5.16 -32.38 19.77
CA PRO A 170 6.35 -32.95 19.12
C PRO A 170 6.64 -32.24 17.78
N LEU A 171 7.05 -30.97 17.84
CA LEU A 171 7.23 -30.09 16.67
C LEU A 171 8.43 -30.44 15.78
N SER A 172 9.33 -31.30 16.23
CA SER A 172 10.47 -31.80 15.46
C SER A 172 10.16 -33.08 14.65
N VAL A 173 8.96 -33.67 14.84
CA VAL A 173 8.57 -34.94 14.21
C VAL A 173 7.68 -34.71 12.99
N THR A 174 7.95 -35.42 11.90
CA THR A 174 7.06 -35.45 10.71
C THR A 174 5.73 -36.14 11.06
N PRO A 175 4.55 -35.60 10.68
CA PRO A 175 4.30 -34.45 9.80
C PRO A 175 4.06 -33.10 10.52
N TYR A 176 4.15 -33.07 11.85
CA TYR A 176 3.82 -31.89 12.66
C TYR A 176 4.74 -30.71 12.37
N TYR A 177 6.03 -30.99 12.17
CA TYR A 177 7.01 -29.98 11.77
C TYR A 177 6.59 -29.27 10.48
N GLU A 178 6.28 -30.03 9.42
CA GLU A 178 5.97 -29.49 8.09
C GLU A 178 4.69 -28.66 8.10
N ILE A 179 3.67 -29.12 8.84
CA ILE A 179 2.40 -28.39 9.00
C ILE A 179 2.64 -27.06 9.74
N THR A 180 3.38 -27.11 10.85
CA THR A 180 3.65 -25.93 11.67
C THR A 180 4.50 -24.91 10.91
N TYR A 181 5.55 -25.37 10.24
CA TYR A 181 6.39 -24.55 9.37
C TYR A 181 5.56 -23.84 8.28
N LEU A 182 4.61 -24.55 7.66
CA LEU A 182 3.72 -23.98 6.65
C LEU A 182 2.76 -22.93 7.23
N ILE A 183 2.19 -23.17 8.41
CA ILE A 183 1.33 -22.21 9.10
C ILE A 183 2.10 -20.94 9.46
N GLU A 184 3.30 -21.06 10.05
CA GLU A 184 4.14 -19.90 10.37
C GLU A 184 4.56 -19.14 9.11
N SER A 185 4.92 -19.84 8.04
CA SER A 185 5.28 -19.23 6.76
C SER A 185 4.13 -18.39 6.20
N LEU A 186 2.92 -18.95 6.15
CA LEU A 186 1.74 -18.24 5.66
C LEU A 186 1.39 -17.05 6.56
N SER A 187 1.48 -17.21 7.88
CA SER A 187 1.24 -16.13 8.85
C SER A 187 2.25 -14.97 8.67
N THR A 188 3.51 -15.29 8.44
CA THR A 188 4.59 -14.30 8.26
C THR A 188 4.44 -13.54 6.95
N ILE A 189 4.13 -14.24 5.86
CA ILE A 189 3.84 -13.63 4.56
C ILE A 189 2.62 -12.70 4.68
N HIS A 190 1.55 -13.18 5.34
CA HIS A 190 0.35 -12.37 5.56
C HIS A 190 0.64 -11.11 6.39
N THR A 191 1.42 -11.24 7.46
CA THR A 191 1.85 -10.10 8.29
C THR A 191 2.66 -9.08 7.47
N GLY A 192 3.57 -9.54 6.62
CA GLY A 192 4.30 -8.67 5.69
C GLY A 192 3.38 -7.94 4.70
N ILE A 193 2.31 -8.58 4.24
CA ILE A 193 1.28 -7.94 3.40
C ILE A 193 0.53 -6.86 4.19
N VAL A 194 0.09 -7.15 5.41
CA VAL A 194 -0.62 -6.18 6.27
C VAL A 194 0.26 -4.97 6.57
N PHE A 195 1.54 -5.20 6.87
CA PHE A 195 2.52 -4.16 7.16
C PHE A 195 2.63 -3.13 6.03
N LEU A 196 2.70 -3.61 4.78
CA LEU A 196 2.89 -2.83 3.57
C LEU A 196 1.59 -2.22 3.01
N CYS A 197 0.45 -2.87 3.23
CA CYS A 197 -0.80 -2.57 2.54
C CYS A 197 -1.25 -1.10 2.66
N PHE A 198 -1.24 -0.56 3.89
CA PHE A 198 -1.66 0.81 4.15
C PHE A 198 -0.63 1.85 3.67
N ASP A 199 0.67 1.54 3.75
CA ASP A 199 1.73 2.42 3.26
C ASP A 199 1.62 2.57 1.74
N ASN A 200 1.38 1.47 1.04
CA ASN A 200 1.18 1.46 -0.40
C ASN A 200 -0.04 2.29 -0.82
N LEU A 201 -1.15 2.18 -0.08
CA LEU A 201 -2.34 2.98 -0.33
C LEU A 201 -2.04 4.48 -0.18
N LEU A 202 -1.44 4.88 0.93
CA LEU A 202 -1.10 6.28 1.22
C LEU A 202 -0.07 6.82 0.22
N SER A 203 0.90 6.00 -0.17
CA SER A 203 1.89 6.34 -1.19
C SER A 203 1.22 6.65 -2.53
N ILE A 204 0.31 5.78 -3.01
CA ILE A 204 -0.46 6.05 -4.23
C ILE A 204 -1.22 7.37 -4.09
N PHE A 205 -1.94 7.58 -2.99
CA PHE A 205 -2.68 8.84 -2.80
C PHE A 205 -1.76 10.05 -2.88
N ASN A 206 -0.62 10.03 -2.21
CA ASN A 206 0.34 11.13 -2.25
C ASN A 206 0.85 11.41 -3.67
N VAL A 207 1.23 10.38 -4.43
CA VAL A 207 1.70 10.58 -5.82
C VAL A 207 0.57 11.13 -6.70
N HIS A 208 -0.68 10.66 -6.53
CA HIS A 208 -1.83 11.17 -7.26
C HIS A 208 -2.18 12.61 -6.87
N VAL A 209 -2.12 12.98 -5.59
CA VAL A 209 -2.34 14.36 -5.14
C VAL A 209 -1.32 15.30 -5.78
N VAL A 210 -0.03 14.93 -5.80
CA VAL A 210 1.02 15.70 -6.50
C VAL A 210 0.71 15.81 -8.00
N ALA A 211 0.22 14.75 -8.64
CA ALA A 211 -0.18 14.81 -10.03
C ALA A 211 -1.34 15.81 -10.27
N GLN A 212 -2.34 15.83 -9.38
CA GLN A 212 -3.45 16.78 -9.47
C GLN A 212 -2.98 18.22 -9.31
N PHE A 213 -2.08 18.51 -8.38
CA PHE A 213 -1.51 19.86 -8.25
C PHE A 213 -0.77 20.33 -9.49
N LYS A 214 -0.01 19.44 -10.16
CA LYS A 214 0.65 19.78 -11.42
C LYS A 214 -0.32 20.08 -12.55
N ILE A 215 -1.42 19.32 -12.63
CA ILE A 215 -2.47 19.55 -13.62
C ILE A 215 -3.18 20.88 -13.34
N LEU A 216 -3.47 21.17 -12.07
CA LEU A 216 -4.08 22.43 -11.66
C LEU A 216 -3.18 23.62 -11.99
N GLN A 217 -1.88 23.53 -11.68
CA GLN A 217 -0.91 24.56 -12.01
C GLN A 217 -0.92 24.86 -13.52
N HIS A 218 -0.84 23.83 -14.35
CA HIS A 218 -0.85 24.00 -15.81
C HIS A 218 -2.14 24.65 -16.32
N ARG A 219 -3.30 24.30 -15.74
CA ARG A 219 -4.58 24.93 -16.09
C ARG A 219 -4.62 26.41 -15.70
N LEU A 220 -4.09 26.76 -14.53
CA LEU A 220 -4.02 28.14 -14.08
C LEU A 220 -3.08 28.98 -14.95
N GLU A 221 -1.92 28.45 -15.31
CA GLU A 221 -0.98 29.09 -16.25
C GLU A 221 -1.67 29.35 -17.61
N THR A 222 -2.34 28.33 -18.15
CA THR A 222 -3.06 28.45 -19.43
C THR A 222 -4.16 29.51 -19.38
N LEU A 223 -4.98 29.53 -18.31
CA LEU A 223 -6.02 30.54 -18.13
C LEU A 223 -5.46 31.96 -17.95
N CYS A 224 -4.31 32.09 -17.29
CA CYS A 224 -3.62 33.37 -17.13
C CYS A 224 -3.15 33.90 -18.50
N ASP A 225 -2.51 33.05 -19.30
CA ASP A 225 -2.02 33.42 -20.63
C ASP A 225 -3.17 33.82 -21.57
N GLU A 226 -4.29 33.08 -21.54
CA GLU A 226 -5.50 33.42 -22.29
C GLU A 226 -6.09 34.78 -21.84
N CYS A 227 -6.14 35.03 -20.54
CA CYS A 227 -6.62 36.29 -19.97
C CYS A 227 -5.74 37.47 -20.40
N VAL A 228 -4.41 37.33 -20.30
CA VAL A 228 -3.45 38.36 -20.72
C VAL A 228 -3.58 38.65 -22.21
N HIS A 229 -3.67 37.60 -23.05
CA HIS A 229 -3.87 37.78 -24.48
C HIS A 229 -5.20 38.47 -24.81
N HIS A 230 -6.28 38.17 -24.08
CA HIS A 230 -7.56 38.83 -24.25
C HIS A 230 -7.46 40.33 -23.91
N ILE A 231 -6.87 40.69 -22.77
CA ILE A 231 -6.68 42.09 -22.35
C ILE A 231 -5.83 42.87 -23.37
N MET A 232 -4.72 42.29 -23.82
CA MET A 232 -3.88 42.94 -24.84
C MET A 232 -4.64 43.19 -26.15
N ARG A 233 -5.42 42.21 -26.60
CA ARG A 233 -6.22 42.34 -27.83
C ARG A 233 -7.28 43.42 -27.71
N THR A 234 -7.97 43.48 -26.58
CA THR A 234 -8.99 44.51 -26.30
C THR A 234 -8.35 45.89 -26.25
N ASN A 235 -7.23 46.08 -25.56
CA ASN A 235 -6.52 47.36 -25.51
C ASN A 235 -6.02 47.81 -26.89
N LEU A 236 -5.49 46.90 -27.71
CA LEU A 236 -5.09 47.21 -29.09
C LEU A 236 -6.28 47.65 -29.94
N SER A 237 -7.44 47.00 -29.80
CA SER A 237 -8.65 47.38 -30.54
C SER A 237 -9.14 48.79 -30.15
N TYR A 238 -9.14 49.13 -28.86
CA TYR A 238 -9.47 50.49 -28.40
C TYR A 238 -8.49 51.54 -28.94
N LEU A 239 -7.19 51.26 -28.93
CA LEU A 239 -6.18 52.16 -29.47
C LEU A 239 -6.35 52.38 -30.99
N SER A 240 -6.70 51.35 -31.75
CA SER A 240 -6.99 51.52 -33.19
C SER A 240 -8.20 52.40 -33.46
N VAL A 241 -9.27 52.27 -32.67
CA VAL A 241 -10.48 53.09 -32.80
C VAL A 241 -10.19 54.55 -32.44
N LEU A 242 -9.46 54.79 -31.34
CA LEU A 242 -9.07 56.15 -30.94
C LEU A 242 -8.20 56.83 -32.01
N ARG A 243 -7.31 56.08 -32.67
CA ARG A 243 -6.46 56.60 -33.75
C ARG A 243 -7.27 57.01 -34.98
N GLN A 244 -8.26 56.21 -35.39
CA GLN A 244 -9.15 56.55 -36.49
C GLN A 244 -9.97 57.82 -36.20
N MET A 245 -10.51 57.97 -34.99
CA MET A 245 -11.24 59.19 -34.61
C MET A 245 -10.34 60.44 -34.58
N SER A 246 -9.04 60.29 -34.27
CA SER A 246 -8.08 61.40 -34.29
C SER A 246 -7.66 61.81 -35.70
N GLU A 247 -7.75 60.93 -36.69
CA GLU A 247 -7.39 61.23 -38.08
C GLU A 247 -8.57 61.84 -38.87
N GLU A 248 -9.80 61.73 -38.36
CA GLU A 248 -11.02 62.28 -38.96
C GLU A 248 -11.39 63.70 -38.45
N THR A 249 -10.69 64.22 -37.44
CA THR A 249 -10.81 65.61 -36.91
C THR A 249 -9.62 66.47 -37.31
#